data_AF-A0A9W5TDX6-F1
#
_entry.id   AF-A0A9W5TDX6-F1
#
_cell.length_a   1.000
_cell.length_b   1.000
_cell.length_c   1.000
_cell.angle_alpha   90.00
_cell.angle_beta   90.00
_cell.angle_gamma   90.00
#
_symmetry.space_group_name_H-M   'P 1'
#
loop_
_entity.id
_entity.type
_entity.pdbx_description
1 polymer ?
#
loop_
_entity_poly.entity_id
_entity_poly.type
_entity_poly.pdbx_seq_one_letter_code
_entity_poly.pdbx_strand_id
1 'polypeptide(L)'
;MTIFYPKSDKFLVGDTVKELEYADAVGKDVVVIIFTNGHVVGPQLAYNEAFDARRNGVRLFVVNRGGKSENFWTQLLGCHYSTCPNYISARTINPIVYLDLLVSRIVSKSARDAVCLEKWTEYVPNQVPSDVKIMTSTLESFKTLVKESIDERNNRGRTCDEQLKNVQSRQIMCYKEGCNPTVYSRTTFPELLSKKSDAQSGTSDNVREATGAEEDRNEREESLPADSEQAEKYLRDLEAKLDVVS
;
A
#
# COMPACT_ATOMS: atom_id res chain seq x y z
N MET A 1 5.89 0.70 -11.24
CA MET A 1 4.55 1.28 -11.36
C MET A 1 4.73 2.76 -11.13
N THR A 2 4.58 3.59 -12.18
CA THR A 2 4.66 5.05 -12.06
C THR A 2 3.23 5.55 -12.20
N ILE A 3 2.71 6.19 -11.16
CA ILE A 3 1.33 6.69 -11.18
C ILE A 3 1.37 8.12 -11.70
N PHE A 4 0.74 8.38 -12.85
CA PHE A 4 0.61 9.73 -13.39
C PHE A 4 -0.63 10.40 -12.79
N TYR A 5 -0.42 11.36 -11.89
CA TYR A 5 -1.50 12.13 -11.28
C TYR A 5 -1.75 13.44 -12.03
N PRO A 6 -3.01 13.83 -12.29
CA PRO A 6 -3.32 15.21 -12.65
C PRO A 6 -2.86 16.14 -11.53
N LYS A 7 -2.13 17.22 -11.84
CA LYS A 7 -1.55 18.16 -10.85
C LYS A 7 -0.56 17.47 -9.89
N SER A 8 0.31 16.62 -10.42
CA SER A 8 1.34 15.90 -9.66
C SER A 8 2.27 16.81 -8.86
N ASP A 9 2.44 18.07 -9.28
CA ASP A 9 3.18 19.12 -8.59
C ASP A 9 2.61 19.50 -7.22
N LYS A 10 1.31 19.23 -6.99
CA LYS A 10 0.63 19.53 -5.72
C LYS A 10 0.56 18.35 -4.77
N PHE A 11 1.04 17.18 -5.18
CA PHE A 11 1.04 16.00 -4.32
C PHE A 11 2.12 16.12 -3.24
N LEU A 12 1.75 15.82 -2.00
CA LEU A 12 2.65 15.74 -0.87
C LEU A 12 3.44 14.43 -0.91
N VAL A 13 4.42 14.34 -1.80
CA VAL A 13 5.31 13.19 -1.94
C VAL A 13 6.37 13.24 -0.85
N GLY A 14 6.47 12.20 -0.02
CA GLY A 14 7.51 12.15 1.02
C GLY A 14 7.24 12.97 2.27
N ASP A 15 6.15 13.72 2.33
CA ASP A 15 5.76 14.46 3.52
C ASP A 15 5.17 13.50 4.56
N THR A 16 5.78 13.44 5.73
CA THR A 16 5.34 12.61 6.87
C THR A 16 4.88 13.46 8.05
N VAL A 17 4.79 14.77 7.88
CA VAL A 17 4.61 15.74 8.98
C VAL A 17 3.24 16.40 8.91
N LYS A 18 2.81 16.88 7.75
CA LYS A 18 1.56 17.67 7.66
C LYS A 18 0.33 16.80 7.92
N GLU A 19 -0.57 17.28 8.77
CA GLU A 19 -1.91 16.69 8.95
C GLU A 19 -2.89 17.40 7.99
N LEU A 20 -3.80 16.63 7.40
CA LEU A 20 -4.80 17.12 6.46
C LEU A 20 -6.20 16.69 6.85
N GLU A 21 -7.18 17.58 6.65
CA GLU A 21 -8.57 17.17 6.50
C GLU A 21 -8.73 16.43 5.16
N TYR A 22 -9.55 15.38 5.13
CA TYR A 22 -9.79 14.63 3.89
C TYR A 22 -10.35 15.51 2.77
N ALA A 23 -11.20 16.49 3.12
CA ALA A 23 -11.79 17.43 2.18
C ALA A 23 -10.77 18.32 1.47
N ASP A 24 -9.58 18.51 2.06
CA ASP A 24 -8.51 19.35 1.54
C ASP A 24 -7.45 18.55 0.76
N ALA A 25 -7.58 17.23 0.70
CA ALA A 25 -6.64 16.36 0.03
C ALA A 25 -6.75 16.49 -1.51
N VAL A 26 -5.62 16.74 -2.18
CA VAL A 26 -5.56 17.05 -3.63
C VAL A 26 -6.10 15.92 -4.51
N GLY A 27 -5.89 14.67 -4.09
CA GLY A 27 -6.30 13.46 -4.78
C GLY A 27 -7.62 12.87 -4.29
N LYS A 28 -8.43 13.57 -3.48
CA LYS A 28 -9.69 13.05 -2.90
C LYS A 28 -10.67 12.48 -3.94
N ASP A 29 -10.67 13.06 -5.13
CA ASP A 29 -11.53 12.69 -6.27
C ASP A 29 -10.81 11.75 -7.27
N VAL A 30 -9.57 11.35 -6.98
CA VAL A 30 -8.78 10.45 -7.84
C VAL A 30 -8.98 9.01 -7.40
N VAL A 31 -9.31 8.15 -8.36
CA VAL A 31 -9.43 6.70 -8.18
C VAL A 31 -8.38 6.00 -9.03
N VAL A 32 -7.62 5.10 -8.43
CA VAL A 32 -6.64 4.24 -9.11
C VAL A 32 -7.06 2.80 -8.92
N ILE A 33 -7.16 2.08 -10.04
CA ILE A 33 -7.54 0.67 -10.07
C ILE A 33 -6.33 -0.12 -10.57
N ILE A 34 -5.89 -1.10 -9.79
CA ILE A 34 -4.73 -1.93 -10.08
C ILE A 34 -5.21 -3.33 -10.44
N PHE A 35 -5.02 -3.74 -11.69
CA PHE A 35 -5.18 -5.12 -12.12
C PHE A 35 -3.83 -5.82 -12.06
N THR A 36 -3.74 -6.94 -11.34
CA THR A 36 -2.48 -7.66 -11.13
C THR A 36 -2.66 -9.17 -11.10
N ASN A 37 -1.61 -9.89 -11.47
CA ASN A 37 -1.49 -11.34 -11.27
C ASN A 37 -0.86 -11.69 -9.89
N GLY A 38 -0.63 -10.70 -9.04
CA GLY A 38 -0.09 -10.87 -7.69
C GLY A 38 1.44 -10.76 -7.61
N HIS A 39 2.14 -10.62 -8.74
CA HIS A 39 3.58 -10.35 -8.74
C HIS A 39 3.87 -8.88 -8.44
N VAL A 40 4.93 -8.62 -7.67
CA VAL A 40 5.35 -7.29 -7.24
C VAL A 40 6.84 -7.14 -7.48
N VAL A 41 7.22 -6.12 -8.24
CA VAL A 41 8.62 -5.73 -8.44
C VAL A 41 8.88 -4.45 -7.66
N GLY A 42 9.96 -4.41 -6.87
CA GLY A 42 10.28 -3.27 -6.02
C GLY A 42 9.19 -2.96 -4.98
N PRO A 43 8.85 -3.92 -4.10
CA PRO A 43 7.66 -3.81 -3.25
C PRO A 43 7.72 -2.65 -2.24
N GLN A 44 8.90 -2.28 -1.74
CA GLN A 44 9.05 -1.10 -0.88
C GLN A 44 8.74 0.21 -1.63
N LEU A 45 9.19 0.34 -2.88
CA LEU A 45 8.90 1.50 -3.70
C LEU A 45 7.40 1.59 -3.98
N ALA A 46 6.77 0.48 -4.37
CA ALA A 46 5.34 0.42 -4.62
C ALA A 46 4.51 0.75 -3.36
N TYR A 47 4.96 0.29 -2.20
CA TYR A 47 4.32 0.62 -0.93
C TYR A 47 4.44 2.12 -0.60
N ASN A 48 5.63 2.70 -0.75
CA ASN A 48 5.87 4.12 -0.49
C ASN A 48 5.01 5.01 -1.42
N GLU A 49 4.96 4.68 -2.71
CA GLU A 49 4.13 5.38 -3.70
C GLU A 49 2.65 5.31 -3.33
N ALA A 50 2.16 4.12 -2.98
CA ALA A 50 0.77 3.93 -2.56
C ALA A 50 0.45 4.64 -1.24
N PHE A 51 1.41 4.73 -0.33
CA PHE A 51 1.27 5.51 0.89
C PHE A 51 1.12 7.01 0.57
N ASP A 52 1.98 7.55 -0.30
CA ASP A 52 1.88 8.94 -0.78
C ASP A 52 0.54 9.19 -1.48
N ALA A 53 0.08 8.26 -2.31
CA ALA A 53 -1.24 8.34 -2.94
C ALA A 53 -2.36 8.45 -1.90
N ARG A 54 -2.39 7.54 -0.92
CA ARG A 54 -3.41 7.53 0.14
C ARG A 54 -3.36 8.80 0.99
N ARG A 55 -2.15 9.27 1.34
CA ARG A 55 -1.94 10.54 2.04
C ARG A 55 -2.51 11.73 1.25
N ASN A 56 -2.45 11.68 -0.06
CA ASN A 56 -3.05 12.71 -0.91
C ASN A 56 -4.55 12.48 -1.14
N GLY A 57 -5.20 11.55 -0.44
CA GLY A 57 -6.62 11.26 -0.56
C GLY A 57 -6.99 10.39 -1.75
N VAL A 58 -6.03 9.83 -2.48
CA VAL A 58 -6.31 8.93 -3.63
C VAL A 58 -6.98 7.64 -3.14
N ARG A 59 -8.01 7.20 -3.85
CA ARG A 59 -8.65 5.90 -3.62
C ARG A 59 -7.96 4.83 -4.44
N LEU A 60 -7.37 3.85 -3.77
CA LEU A 60 -6.73 2.71 -4.42
C LEU A 60 -7.66 1.50 -4.38
N PHE A 61 -7.75 0.77 -5.49
CA PHE A 61 -8.39 -0.55 -5.61
C PHE A 61 -7.40 -1.55 -6.20
N VAL A 62 -7.46 -2.80 -5.75
CA VAL A 62 -6.64 -3.89 -6.30
C VAL A 62 -7.53 -5.07 -6.67
N VAL A 63 -7.43 -5.51 -7.92
CA VAL A 63 -7.99 -6.76 -8.44
C VAL A 63 -6.83 -7.72 -8.69
N ASN A 64 -6.69 -8.73 -7.82
CA ASN A 64 -5.61 -9.71 -7.86
C ASN A 64 -6.10 -11.06 -8.40
N ARG A 65 -5.77 -11.37 -9.66
CA ARG A 65 -6.16 -12.62 -10.33
C ARG A 65 -5.35 -13.83 -9.87
N GLY A 66 -4.08 -13.64 -9.51
CA GLY A 66 -3.19 -14.76 -9.17
C GLY A 66 -3.17 -15.12 -7.69
N GLY A 67 -3.75 -14.30 -6.82
CA GLY A 67 -3.83 -14.57 -5.38
C GLY A 67 -2.50 -14.54 -4.62
N LYS A 68 -1.37 -14.45 -5.32
CA LYS A 68 -0.06 -14.27 -4.71
C LYS A 68 0.02 -12.91 -4.03
N SER A 69 0.82 -12.84 -2.96
CA SER A 69 1.14 -11.59 -2.26
C SER A 69 -0.08 -10.82 -1.72
N GLU A 70 -1.16 -11.51 -1.37
CA GLU A 70 -2.38 -10.88 -0.84
C GLU A 70 -2.13 -9.99 0.39
N ASN A 71 -1.24 -10.42 1.27
CA ASN A 71 -0.81 -9.61 2.42
C ASN A 71 -0.15 -8.29 1.99
N PHE A 72 0.65 -8.30 0.92
CA PHE A 72 1.25 -7.08 0.39
C PHE A 72 0.18 -6.14 -0.18
N TRP A 73 -0.73 -6.66 -1.01
CA TRP A 73 -1.74 -5.82 -1.66
C TRP A 73 -2.74 -5.22 -0.67
N THR A 74 -3.11 -5.98 0.37
CA THR A 74 -3.95 -5.45 1.45
C THR A 74 -3.20 -4.40 2.30
N GLN A 75 -1.91 -4.60 2.58
CA GLN A 75 -1.07 -3.58 3.24
C GLN A 75 -0.90 -2.32 2.38
N LEU A 76 -0.72 -2.47 1.07
CA LEU A 76 -0.60 -1.37 0.11
C LEU A 76 -1.84 -0.47 0.13
N LEU A 77 -3.01 -1.09 0.26
CA LEU A 77 -4.30 -0.40 0.41
C LEU A 77 -4.52 0.23 1.79
N GLY A 78 -3.64 -0.01 2.77
CA GLY A 78 -3.75 0.49 4.13
C GLY A 78 -4.64 -0.34 5.05
N CYS A 79 -4.93 -1.59 4.68
CA CYS A 79 -5.80 -2.45 5.48
C CYS A 79 -5.00 -3.20 6.56
N HIS A 80 -5.48 -3.16 7.81
CA HIS A 80 -4.97 -3.97 8.92
C HIS A 80 -5.96 -5.11 9.23
N TYR A 81 -5.68 -6.31 8.72
CA TYR A 81 -6.32 -7.60 9.03
C TYR A 81 -7.78 -7.84 8.57
N SER A 82 -8.00 -9.11 8.18
CA SER A 82 -9.22 -9.86 7.80
C SER A 82 -10.10 -9.35 6.66
N THR A 83 -10.31 -8.04 6.50
CA THR A 83 -11.18 -7.52 5.43
C THR A 83 -10.63 -6.22 4.85
N CYS A 84 -10.48 -6.19 3.54
CA CYS A 84 -10.02 -5.01 2.82
C CYS A 84 -11.01 -4.72 1.69
N PRO A 85 -11.97 -3.80 1.90
CA PRO A 85 -13.04 -3.54 0.95
C PRO A 85 -12.56 -3.10 -0.44
N ASN A 86 -11.34 -2.57 -0.56
CA ASN A 86 -10.79 -2.16 -1.85
C ASN A 86 -9.93 -3.25 -2.51
N TYR A 87 -9.80 -4.42 -1.88
CA TYR A 87 -9.14 -5.60 -2.44
C TYR A 87 -10.18 -6.59 -2.98
N ILE A 88 -9.90 -7.12 -4.17
CA ILE A 88 -10.69 -8.18 -4.81
C ILE A 88 -9.75 -9.31 -5.18
N SER A 89 -9.93 -10.47 -4.55
CA SER A 89 -9.26 -11.71 -4.90
C SER A 89 -10.02 -12.38 -6.04
N ALA A 90 -9.49 -12.30 -7.26
CA ALA A 90 -10.12 -12.82 -8.47
C ALA A 90 -9.60 -14.23 -8.83
N ARG A 91 -9.34 -15.08 -7.82
CA ARG A 91 -8.71 -16.40 -8.02
C ARG A 91 -9.53 -17.37 -8.88
N THR A 92 -10.83 -17.15 -9.05
CA THR A 92 -11.75 -18.06 -9.78
C THR A 92 -13.03 -17.38 -10.30
N ILE A 93 -13.10 -16.04 -10.28
CA ILE A 93 -14.35 -15.31 -10.53
C ILE A 93 -14.43 -14.87 -12.01
N ASN A 94 -15.61 -15.00 -12.62
CA ASN A 94 -15.89 -14.45 -13.95
C ASN A 94 -15.57 -12.94 -13.98
N PRO A 95 -14.81 -12.44 -14.98
CA PRO A 95 -14.52 -11.02 -15.17
C PRO A 95 -15.64 -10.05 -14.87
N ILE A 96 -16.83 -10.37 -15.34
CA ILE A 96 -18.02 -9.51 -15.20
C ILE A 96 -18.37 -9.28 -13.73
N VAL A 97 -18.29 -10.32 -12.89
CA VAL A 97 -18.73 -10.26 -11.49
C VAL A 97 -17.81 -9.35 -10.66
N TYR A 98 -16.49 -9.41 -10.86
CA TYR A 98 -15.61 -8.52 -10.11
C TYR A 98 -15.63 -7.08 -10.64
N LEU A 99 -15.93 -6.87 -11.93
CA LEU A 99 -16.11 -5.53 -12.50
C LEU A 99 -17.36 -4.86 -11.92
N ASP A 100 -18.48 -5.57 -11.85
CA ASP A 100 -19.71 -5.07 -11.21
C ASP A 100 -19.48 -4.72 -9.72
N LEU A 101 -18.78 -5.59 -8.99
CA LEU A 101 -18.40 -5.33 -7.60
C LEU A 101 -17.50 -4.10 -7.46
N LEU A 102 -16.53 -3.93 -8.36
CA LEU A 102 -15.61 -2.80 -8.38
C LEU A 102 -16.37 -1.49 -8.64
N VAL A 103 -17.20 -1.44 -9.69
CA VAL A 103 -18.01 -0.27 -10.04
C VAL A 103 -18.92 0.11 -8.87
N SER A 104 -19.62 -0.86 -8.28
CA SER A 104 -20.47 -0.63 -7.11
C SER A 104 -19.70 0.00 -5.94
N ARG A 105 -18.47 -0.47 -5.66
CA ARG A 105 -17.61 0.08 -4.61
C ARG A 105 -17.09 1.49 -4.92
N ILE A 106 -16.81 1.79 -6.19
CA ILE A 106 -16.38 3.12 -6.62
C ILE A 106 -17.54 4.11 -6.44
N VAL A 107 -18.72 3.77 -6.96
CA VAL A 107 -19.92 4.62 -6.95
C VAL A 107 -20.46 4.84 -5.53
N SER A 108 -20.33 3.87 -4.63
CA SER A 108 -20.88 4.00 -3.27
C SER A 108 -20.25 5.11 -2.41
N LYS A 109 -19.15 5.74 -2.86
CA LYS A 109 -18.41 6.82 -2.15
C LYS A 109 -18.33 6.60 -0.63
N SER A 110 -18.06 5.36 -0.23
CA SER A 110 -18.03 4.97 1.18
C SER A 110 -17.05 5.82 1.99
N ALA A 111 -17.37 5.99 3.27
CA ALA A 111 -16.49 6.67 4.22
C ALA A 111 -15.10 6.04 4.22
N ARG A 112 -14.08 6.87 4.43
CA ARG A 112 -12.68 6.45 4.38
C ARG A 112 -12.05 6.56 5.75
N ASP A 113 -11.34 5.51 6.13
CA ASP A 113 -10.54 5.49 7.33
C ASP A 113 -9.41 6.53 7.25
N ALA A 114 -8.98 7.02 8.40
CA ALA A 114 -7.84 7.92 8.52
C ALA A 114 -6.56 7.27 7.98
N VAL A 115 -5.66 8.08 7.41
CA VAL A 115 -4.35 7.61 6.97
C VAL A 115 -3.35 7.79 8.12
N CYS A 116 -2.78 6.68 8.59
CA CYS A 116 -1.89 6.66 9.74
C CYS A 116 -0.44 6.46 9.29
N LEU A 117 0.46 7.29 9.83
CA LEU A 117 1.89 7.02 9.83
C LEU A 117 2.23 6.27 11.10
N GLU A 118 2.75 5.07 10.97
CA GLU A 118 3.05 4.20 12.10
C GLU A 118 4.56 4.08 12.30
N LYS A 119 4.98 4.08 13.56
CA LYS A 119 6.35 3.79 13.98
C LYS A 119 6.38 2.44 14.68
N TRP A 120 7.12 1.51 14.11
CA TRP A 120 7.28 0.16 14.63
C TRP A 120 8.72 -0.05 15.12
N THR A 121 8.90 -0.83 16.18
CA THR A 121 10.24 -1.25 16.59
C THR A 121 10.87 -2.13 15.51
N GLU A 122 12.19 -2.27 15.56
CA GLU A 122 12.85 -3.32 14.79
C GLU A 122 12.30 -4.71 15.15
N TYR A 123 12.36 -5.61 14.18
CA TYR A 123 11.93 -6.98 14.35
C TYR A 123 12.92 -7.75 15.22
N VAL A 124 12.46 -8.25 16.36
CA VAL A 124 13.25 -9.05 17.30
C VAL A 124 12.83 -10.52 17.21
N PRO A 125 13.76 -11.47 17.07
CA PRO A 125 13.44 -12.89 17.06
C PRO A 125 12.93 -13.36 18.42
N ASN A 126 12.00 -14.32 18.42
CA ASN A 126 11.67 -15.08 19.61
C ASN A 126 12.91 -15.84 20.14
N GLN A 127 13.02 -15.94 21.46
CA GLN A 127 14.18 -16.57 22.11
C GLN A 127 14.13 -18.11 22.09
N VAL A 128 13.05 -18.71 21.59
CA VAL A 128 12.86 -20.15 21.58
C VAL A 128 13.72 -20.78 20.48
N PRO A 129 14.63 -21.72 20.79
CA PRO A 129 15.40 -22.41 19.78
C PRO A 129 14.49 -23.29 18.91
N SER A 130 14.29 -22.87 17.67
CA SER A 130 13.45 -23.53 16.66
C SER A 130 14.01 -23.26 15.26
N ASP A 131 13.70 -24.14 14.31
CA ASP A 131 14.01 -23.96 12.88
C ASP A 131 13.13 -22.88 12.24
N VAL A 132 12.00 -22.57 12.90
CA VAL A 132 11.13 -21.44 12.60
C VAL A 132 11.34 -20.35 13.65
N LYS A 133 11.82 -19.19 13.21
CA LYS A 133 11.87 -17.98 14.02
C LYS A 133 10.58 -17.18 13.83
N ILE A 134 10.04 -16.72 14.95
CA ILE A 134 8.96 -15.73 14.97
C ILE A 134 9.60 -14.39 15.27
N MET A 135 9.63 -13.50 14.29
CA MET A 135 10.10 -12.13 14.53
C MET A 135 8.91 -11.28 14.95
N THR A 136 9.05 -10.55 16.05
CA THR A 136 8.03 -9.67 16.59
C THR A 136 8.50 -8.22 16.49
N SER A 137 7.62 -7.33 16.05
CA SER A 137 7.80 -5.88 16.07
C SER A 137 6.60 -5.27 16.81
N THR A 138 6.85 -4.23 17.61
CA THR A 138 5.84 -3.61 18.48
C THR A 138 5.54 -2.20 17.97
N LEU A 139 4.29 -1.77 18.05
CA LEU A 139 3.90 -0.41 17.69
C LEU A 139 4.46 0.55 18.76
N GLU A 140 5.35 1.46 18.38
CA GLU A 140 5.89 2.48 19.29
C GLU A 140 4.98 3.69 19.38
N SER A 141 4.52 4.18 18.22
CA SER A 141 3.68 5.37 18.12
C SER A 141 3.01 5.43 16.74
N PHE A 142 1.99 6.27 16.61
CA PHE A 142 1.40 6.58 15.32
C PHE A 142 0.99 8.06 15.26
N LYS A 143 0.81 8.55 14.04
CA LYS A 143 0.34 9.91 13.76
C LYS A 143 -0.72 9.88 12.66
N THR A 144 -1.79 10.65 12.85
CA THR A 144 -2.77 10.90 11.80
C THR A 144 -2.17 11.84 10.75
N LEU A 145 -2.15 11.40 9.50
CA LEU A 145 -1.69 12.19 8.37
C LEU A 145 -2.86 12.79 7.58
N VAL A 146 -3.94 12.04 7.46
CA VAL A 146 -5.20 12.47 6.86
C VAL A 146 -6.31 11.99 7.78
N LYS A 147 -7.22 12.88 8.17
CA LYS A 147 -8.38 12.49 8.96
C LYS A 147 -9.33 11.62 8.16
N GLU A 148 -10.13 10.84 8.87
CA GLU A 148 -11.20 10.05 8.28
C GLU A 148 -12.24 10.93 7.57
N SER A 149 -12.92 10.36 6.59
CA SER A 149 -14.01 11.04 5.90
C SER A 149 -15.37 10.62 6.45
N ILE A 150 -16.37 11.46 6.19
CA ILE A 150 -17.79 11.15 6.41
C ILE A 150 -18.43 10.98 5.04
N ASP A 151 -19.22 9.92 4.85
CA ASP A 151 -19.95 9.70 3.61
C ASP A 151 -21.31 10.42 3.56
N GLU A 152 -21.98 10.35 2.40
CA GLU A 152 -23.28 10.98 2.17
C GLU A 152 -24.40 10.45 3.09
N ARG A 153 -24.18 9.31 3.76
CA ARG A 153 -25.11 8.68 4.71
C ARG A 153 -24.72 8.95 6.17
N ASN A 154 -23.80 9.89 6.42
CA ASN A 154 -23.24 10.19 7.73
C ASN A 154 -22.50 9.02 8.40
N ASN A 155 -22.07 8.00 7.65
CA ASN A 155 -21.12 7.05 8.19
C ASN A 155 -19.74 7.69 8.23
N ARG A 156 -19.01 7.48 9.33
CA ARG A 156 -17.65 7.98 9.50
C ARG A 156 -16.68 6.81 9.32
N GLY A 157 -15.56 7.07 8.66
CA GLY A 157 -14.44 6.13 8.66
C GLY A 157 -13.80 6.03 10.04
N ARG A 158 -12.91 5.06 10.22
CA ARG A 158 -12.22 4.83 11.48
C ARG A 158 -11.05 5.79 11.67
N THR A 159 -10.88 6.31 12.87
CA THR A 159 -9.69 7.11 13.23
C THR A 159 -8.44 6.23 13.34
N CYS A 160 -7.25 6.81 13.41
CA CYS A 160 -6.02 6.04 13.66
C CYS A 160 -6.05 5.31 15.01
N ASP A 161 -6.59 5.96 16.06
CA ASP A 161 -6.81 5.32 17.35
C ASP A 161 -7.70 4.08 17.25
N GLU A 162 -8.80 4.16 16.48
CA GLU A 162 -9.72 3.04 16.28
C GLU A 162 -9.12 1.92 15.44
N GLN A 163 -8.37 2.27 14.39
CA GLN A 163 -7.69 1.31 13.53
C GLN A 163 -6.60 0.54 14.28
N LEU A 164 -5.89 1.21 15.19
CA LEU A 164 -4.71 0.67 15.87
C LEU A 164 -4.97 0.22 17.31
N LYS A 165 -6.17 0.42 17.84
CA LYS A 165 -6.57 0.09 19.23
C LYS A 165 -6.13 -1.30 19.69
N ASN A 166 -6.21 -2.29 18.81
CA ASN A 166 -5.90 -3.69 19.11
C ASN A 166 -4.62 -4.19 18.40
N VAL A 167 -3.89 -3.30 17.71
CA VAL A 167 -2.70 -3.65 16.92
C VAL A 167 -1.45 -3.27 17.71
N GLN A 168 -1.10 -4.09 18.69
CA GLN A 168 0.07 -3.83 19.55
C GLN A 168 1.37 -4.41 18.97
N SER A 169 1.28 -5.51 18.22
CA SER A 169 2.44 -6.18 17.67
C SER A 169 2.16 -6.79 16.29
N ARG A 170 3.22 -6.88 15.50
CA ARG A 170 3.27 -7.59 14.23
C ARG A 170 4.22 -8.75 14.37
N GLN A 171 3.75 -9.92 13.95
CA GLN A 171 4.56 -11.13 13.93
C GLN A 171 4.73 -11.62 12.51
N ILE A 172 5.94 -12.05 12.21
CA ILE A 172 6.26 -12.77 10.98
C ILE A 172 6.93 -14.09 11.33
N MET A 173 6.70 -15.09 10.48
CA MET A 173 7.33 -16.40 10.60
C MET A 173 8.34 -16.53 9.46
N CYS A 174 9.56 -16.93 9.80
CA CYS A 174 10.64 -17.15 8.85
C CYS A 174 11.47 -18.36 9.27
N TYR A 175 12.07 -19.03 8.30
CA TYR A 175 13.04 -20.08 8.59
C TYR A 175 14.38 -19.49 9.02
N LYS A 176 15.13 -20.26 9.82
CA LYS A 176 16.40 -19.86 10.44
C LYS A 176 17.43 -19.34 9.43
N GLU A 177 17.42 -19.87 8.21
CA GLU A 177 18.25 -19.45 7.08
C GLU A 177 17.48 -18.40 6.25
N GLY A 178 17.95 -17.15 6.26
CA GLY A 178 17.39 -16.10 5.39
C GLY A 178 16.21 -15.31 5.94
N CYS A 179 16.07 -15.19 7.28
CA CYS A 179 15.00 -14.39 7.86
C CYS A 179 15.15 -12.89 7.56
N ASN A 180 14.43 -12.42 6.54
CA ASN A 180 14.28 -11.00 6.21
C ASN A 180 12.79 -10.61 6.30
N PRO A 181 12.40 -9.78 7.28
CA PRO A 181 11.02 -9.30 7.40
C PRO A 181 10.53 -8.61 6.12
N THR A 182 9.48 -9.14 5.49
CA THR A 182 8.76 -8.45 4.40
C THR A 182 7.52 -7.75 4.95
N VAL A 183 7.75 -6.76 5.81
CA VAL A 183 6.70 -5.82 6.23
C VAL A 183 7.14 -4.43 5.82
N TYR A 184 6.36 -3.86 4.91
CA TYR A 184 6.64 -2.54 4.36
C TYR A 184 6.10 -1.51 5.33
N SER A 185 7.00 -0.67 5.84
CA SER A 185 6.64 0.49 6.64
C SER A 185 7.40 1.68 6.09
N ARG A 186 6.80 2.86 6.21
CA ARG A 186 7.51 4.11 5.96
C ARG A 186 7.94 4.66 7.31
N THR A 187 9.22 4.59 7.60
CA THR A 187 9.81 5.33 8.70
C THR A 187 10.37 6.62 8.14
N THR A 188 9.87 7.76 8.61
CA THR A 188 10.66 9.00 8.64
C THR A 188 10.02 10.01 9.58
N PHE A 189 10.60 10.11 10.77
CA PHE A 189 10.39 11.18 11.75
C PHE A 189 11.65 12.08 11.73
N PRO A 190 11.61 13.29 11.13
CA PRO A 190 12.74 14.21 11.26
C PRO A 190 12.84 14.91 12.63
N GLU A 191 11.84 14.83 13.53
CA GLU A 191 11.76 15.72 14.71
C GLU A 191 11.33 15.05 16.04
N LEU A 192 11.87 13.87 16.37
CA LEU A 192 11.88 13.40 17.77
C LEU A 192 13.29 13.08 18.30
N LEU A 193 14.34 13.40 17.54
CA LEU A 193 15.74 13.20 17.93
C LEU A 193 16.41 14.43 18.57
N SER A 194 15.73 15.57 18.74
CA SER A 194 16.35 16.75 19.36
C SER A 194 16.41 16.73 20.89
N LYS A 195 16.10 15.60 21.55
CA LYS A 195 16.38 15.42 22.99
C LYS A 195 16.81 13.99 23.33
N LYS A 196 17.99 13.56 22.85
CA LYS A 196 18.93 12.64 23.56
C LYS A 196 20.05 12.18 22.62
N SER A 197 21.00 13.04 22.32
CA SER A 197 22.33 12.60 21.87
C SER A 197 23.34 13.75 21.94
N ASP A 198 23.53 14.28 23.15
CA ASP A 198 24.86 14.74 23.56
C ASP A 198 25.43 13.64 24.46
N ALA A 199 25.95 12.58 23.84
CA ALA A 199 26.94 11.70 24.45
C ALA A 199 27.48 10.69 23.42
N GLN A 200 28.75 10.90 23.09
CA GLN A 200 29.74 9.92 22.62
C GLN A 200 29.57 9.41 21.16
N SER A 201 30.30 9.95 20.19
CA SER A 201 31.76 9.83 19.96
C SER A 201 32.18 8.43 19.51
N GLY A 202 32.70 8.32 18.28
CA GLY A 202 33.75 7.36 17.97
C GLY A 202 33.66 6.61 16.63
N THR A 203 34.16 7.26 15.58
CA THR A 203 35.16 6.76 14.58
C THR A 203 34.98 5.45 13.78
N SER A 204 35.16 5.65 12.47
CA SER A 204 36.00 4.91 11.49
C SER A 204 35.44 3.76 10.64
N ASP A 205 35.26 4.10 9.36
CA ASP A 205 35.85 3.50 8.15
C ASP A 205 35.98 1.96 8.03
N ASN A 206 35.37 1.40 6.97
CA ASN A 206 36.16 0.97 5.81
C ASN A 206 35.32 0.55 4.60
N VAL A 207 35.84 0.96 3.45
CA VAL A 207 35.47 0.64 2.07
C VAL A 207 35.84 -0.80 1.72
N ARG A 208 35.00 -1.50 0.94
CA ARG A 208 35.49 -2.52 -0.01
C ARG A 208 34.55 -2.76 -1.17
N GLU A 209 35.15 -2.63 -2.35
CA GLU A 209 34.67 -2.79 -3.72
C GLU A 209 34.82 -4.26 -4.17
N ALA A 210 33.92 -4.77 -5.00
CA ALA A 210 34.10 -5.90 -5.95
C ALA A 210 32.81 -6.05 -6.78
N THR A 211 32.73 -5.53 -8.01
CA THR A 211 33.05 -6.15 -9.32
C THR A 211 32.18 -7.35 -9.74
N GLY A 212 31.30 -7.10 -10.73
CA GLY A 212 31.29 -7.79 -12.04
C GLY A 212 30.63 -9.17 -12.17
N ALA A 213 29.55 -9.24 -12.95
CA ALA A 213 29.36 -10.21 -14.04
C ALA A 213 28.03 -9.95 -14.77
N GLU A 214 28.12 -9.56 -16.04
CA GLU A 214 27.05 -9.64 -17.05
C GLU A 214 26.87 -11.10 -17.49
N GLU A 215 25.64 -11.53 -17.80
CA GLU A 215 25.35 -12.37 -18.97
C GLU A 215 23.84 -12.46 -19.28
N ASP A 216 23.53 -12.09 -20.53
CA ASP A 216 22.49 -12.54 -21.47
C ASP A 216 21.05 -12.83 -21.00
N ARG A 217 20.12 -12.04 -21.55
CA ARG A 217 18.72 -12.45 -21.73
C ARG A 217 18.27 -12.26 -23.18
N ASN A 218 17.99 -13.41 -23.77
CA ASN A 218 17.38 -13.69 -25.04
C ASN A 218 15.98 -13.05 -25.15
N GLU A 219 15.74 -12.29 -26.21
CA GLU A 219 14.43 -11.74 -26.58
C GLU A 219 13.53 -12.87 -27.08
N ARG A 220 12.33 -12.98 -26.49
CA ARG A 220 11.25 -13.76 -27.07
C ARG A 220 9.98 -12.91 -27.01
N GLU A 221 9.66 -12.31 -28.14
CA GLU A 221 8.33 -11.75 -28.42
C GLU A 221 7.30 -12.88 -28.26
N GLU A 222 6.43 -12.75 -27.27
CA GLU A 222 5.28 -13.62 -27.11
C GLU A 222 4.02 -12.76 -27.32
N SER A 223 3.32 -13.11 -28.39
CA SER A 223 2.13 -12.44 -28.91
C SER A 223 0.99 -12.41 -27.89
N LEU A 224 0.34 -11.25 -27.79
CA LEU A 224 -0.87 -11.03 -26.99
C LEU A 224 -2.04 -11.88 -27.53
N PRO A 225 -2.79 -12.61 -26.68
CA PRO A 225 -4.00 -13.31 -27.12
C PRO A 225 -5.20 -12.37 -27.21
N ALA A 226 -6.16 -12.79 -28.04
CA ALA A 226 -7.33 -12.09 -28.59
C ALA A 226 -8.43 -11.63 -27.60
N ASP A 227 -8.07 -11.18 -26.39
CA ASP A 227 -9.01 -10.70 -25.35
C ASP A 227 -9.18 -9.16 -25.33
N SER A 228 -8.41 -8.41 -26.15
CA SER A 228 -8.44 -6.94 -26.10
C SER A 228 -9.70 -6.33 -26.68
N GLU A 229 -10.30 -6.95 -27.69
CA GLU A 229 -11.47 -6.40 -28.39
C GLU A 229 -12.74 -6.45 -27.53
N GLN A 230 -12.86 -7.48 -26.68
CA GLN A 230 -13.98 -7.62 -25.76
C GLN A 230 -13.83 -6.70 -24.53
N ALA A 231 -12.60 -6.44 -24.10
CA ALA A 231 -12.29 -5.45 -23.06
C ALA A 231 -12.54 -4.01 -23.56
N GLU A 232 -12.15 -3.68 -24.79
CA GLU A 232 -12.39 -2.37 -25.39
C GLU A 232 -13.88 -2.08 -25.59
N LYS A 233 -14.67 -3.07 -26.02
CA LYS A 233 -16.12 -2.91 -26.16
C LYS A 233 -16.79 -2.61 -24.81
N TYR A 234 -16.37 -3.30 -23.75
CA TYR A 234 -16.92 -3.10 -22.41
C TYR A 234 -16.50 -1.74 -21.80
N LEU A 235 -15.28 -1.26 -22.08
CA LEU A 235 -14.83 0.07 -21.66
C LEU A 235 -15.64 1.19 -22.32
N ARG A 236 -15.96 1.08 -23.62
CA ARG A 236 -16.82 2.05 -24.31
C ARG A 236 -18.25 2.06 -23.79
N ASP A 237 -18.80 0.88 -23.45
CA ASP A 237 -20.13 0.77 -22.85
C ASP A 237 -20.18 1.34 -21.41
N LEU A 238 -19.04 1.37 -20.70
CA LEU A 238 -18.90 1.99 -19.38
C LEU A 238 -18.80 3.52 -19.47
N GLU A 239 -18.04 4.06 -20.42
CA GLU A 239 -17.96 5.50 -20.69
C GLU A 239 -19.35 6.07 -21.02
N ALA A 240 -20.12 5.38 -21.88
CA ALA A 240 -21.48 5.78 -22.24
C ALA A 240 -22.46 5.77 -21.05
N LYS A 241 -22.21 4.95 -20.01
CA LYS A 241 -23.04 4.92 -18.79
C LYS A 241 -22.67 6.00 -17.79
N LEU A 242 -21.42 6.48 -17.81
CA LEU A 242 -20.95 7.54 -16.93
C LEU A 242 -21.43 8.93 -17.41
N ASP A 243 -21.57 9.13 -18.73
CA ASP A 243 -22.08 10.39 -19.31
C ASP A 243 -23.59 10.61 -19.14
N VAL A 244 -24.35 9.59 -18.71
CA VAL A 244 -25.81 9.70 -18.47
C VAL A 244 -26.12 10.18 -17.05
N VAL A 245 -25.11 10.34 -16.19
CA VAL A 245 -25.26 10.71 -14.77
C VAL A 245 -24.72 12.13 -14.47
N SER A 246 -24.24 12.86 -15.48
CA SER A 246 -23.89 14.29 -15.38
C SER A 246 -25.09 15.19 -15.65
#